data_AF-A0A3B9KXD8-F1
#
_entry.id   AF-A0A3B9KXD8-F1
#
_cell.length_a   1.000
_cell.length_b   1.000
_cell.length_c   1.000
_cell.angle_alpha   90.00
_cell.angle_beta   90.00
_cell.angle_gamma   90.00
#
_symmetry.space_group_name_H-M   'P 1'
#
loop_
_entity.id
_entity.type
_entity.pdbx_description
1 polymer ?
#
loop_
_entity_poly.entity_id
_entity_poly.type
_entity_poly.pdbx_seq_one_letter_code
_entity_poly.pdbx_strand_id
1 'polypeptide(L)'
;MSFQNALRQAAENERLKHAEAFKEHYVEYHSSLFSSTAAYDNTVILGGFLAFFALWAGAADDIPRFARLVTVALMGVSLMLYMAVTIGQMLHRQFHLEWRRGELFEKYGTDAVRFNEEWVALDKVWQMQSGKVMRPAAMSSFISIAFGFAAGLVLSYNALGVAFGWPVLVGW
;
A
#
# COMPACT_ATOMS: atom_id res chain seq x y z
N MET A 1 42.41 6.64 37.04
CA MET A 1 41.07 6.20 36.60
C MET A 1 40.70 4.98 37.43
N SER A 2 39.61 5.02 38.20
CA SER A 2 39.19 3.89 39.03
C SER A 2 38.79 2.68 38.17
N PHE A 3 39.18 1.48 38.57
CA PHE A 3 38.78 0.22 37.92
C PHE A 3 37.25 0.08 37.81
N GLN A 4 36.50 0.62 38.78
CA GLN A 4 35.04 0.69 38.71
C GLN A 4 34.53 1.60 37.58
N ASN A 5 35.24 2.69 37.26
CA ASN A 5 34.87 3.56 36.15
C ASN A 5 35.12 2.86 34.81
N ALA A 6 36.21 2.11 34.68
CA ALA A 6 36.51 1.32 33.48
C ALA A 6 35.47 0.20 33.25
N LEU A 7 35.05 -0.50 34.31
CA LEU A 7 33.98 -1.50 34.23
C LEU A 7 32.62 -0.90 33.87
N ARG A 8 32.28 0.27 34.43
CA ARG A 8 31.07 1.01 34.05
C ARG A 8 31.09 1.40 32.58
N GLN A 9 32.21 1.95 32.11
CA GLN A 9 32.36 2.42 30.73
C GLN A 9 32.33 1.26 29.73
N ALA A 10 32.89 0.10 30.08
CA ALA A 10 32.80 -1.12 29.28
C ALA A 10 31.35 -1.64 29.18
N ALA A 11 30.63 -1.69 30.31
CA ALA A 11 29.22 -2.10 30.32
C ALA A 11 28.30 -1.13 29.57
N GLU A 12 28.60 0.18 29.60
CA GLU A 12 27.87 1.21 28.84
C GLU A 12 28.12 1.08 27.33
N ASN A 13 29.37 0.83 26.93
CA ASN A 13 29.73 0.61 25.53
C ASN A 13 29.13 -0.69 24.96
N GLU A 14 29.08 -1.77 25.75
CA GLU A 14 28.38 -3.00 25.33
C GLU A 14 26.88 -2.77 25.17
N ARG A 15 26.24 -2.04 26.10
CA ARG A 15 24.82 -1.68 25.98
C ARG A 15 24.52 -0.85 24.73
N LEU A 16 25.36 0.14 24.42
CA LEU A 16 25.22 0.95 23.22
C LEU A 16 25.35 0.12 21.94
N LYS A 17 26.35 -0.76 21.88
CA LYS A 17 26.53 -1.68 20.73
C LYS A 17 25.34 -2.61 20.54
N HIS A 18 24.79 -3.17 21.62
CA HIS A 18 23.62 -4.03 21.55
C HIS A 18 22.37 -3.26 21.11
N ALA A 19 22.19 -2.02 21.57
CA ALA A 19 21.08 -1.16 21.15
C ALA A 19 21.20 -0.74 19.67
N GLU A 20 22.41 -0.44 19.19
CA GLU A 20 22.67 -0.13 17.78
C GLU A 20 22.42 -1.35 16.87
N ALA A 21 22.98 -2.51 17.20
CA ALA A 21 22.79 -3.74 16.42
C ALA A 21 21.32 -4.17 16.38
N PHE A 22 20.59 -4.00 17.49
CA PHE A 22 19.15 -4.26 17.53
C PHE A 22 18.38 -3.30 16.63
N LYS A 23 18.72 -2.00 16.68
CA LYS A 23 18.11 -0.98 15.82
C LYS A 23 18.37 -1.24 14.34
N GLU A 24 19.59 -1.66 13.99
CA GLU A 24 20.01 -1.96 12.63
C GLU A 24 19.24 -3.16 12.06
N HIS A 25 19.21 -4.27 12.80
CA HIS A 25 18.41 -5.45 12.41
C HIS A 25 16.91 -5.17 12.39
N TYR A 26 16.41 -4.33 13.30
CA TYR A 26 15.02 -3.92 13.32
C TYR A 26 14.63 -3.15 12.04
N VAL A 27 15.47 -2.22 11.60
CA VAL A 27 15.28 -1.47 10.35
C VAL A 27 15.37 -2.39 9.14
N GLU A 28 16.34 -3.30 9.11
CA GLU A 28 16.57 -4.22 7.99
C GLU A 28 15.42 -5.22 7.82
N TYR A 29 14.95 -5.84 8.91
CA TYR A 29 13.84 -6.80 8.89
C TYR A 29 12.51 -6.15 8.52
N HIS A 30 12.27 -4.91 8.96
CA HIS A 30 11.13 -4.12 8.49
C HIS A 30 11.26 -3.74 7.01
N SER A 31 12.44 -3.37 6.53
CA SER A 31 12.59 -2.98 5.13
C SER A 31 12.30 -4.13 4.16
N SER A 32 12.70 -5.37 4.49
CA SER A 32 12.62 -6.51 3.57
C SER A 32 11.20 -7.08 3.43
N LEU A 33 10.50 -7.32 4.54
CA LEU A 33 9.12 -7.87 4.53
C LEU A 33 8.11 -6.92 3.90
N PHE A 34 8.33 -5.61 4.03
CA PHE A 34 7.42 -4.59 3.50
C PHE A 34 7.61 -4.30 2.02
N SER A 35 8.79 -4.57 1.47
CA SER A 35 9.06 -4.31 0.05
C SER A 35 8.35 -5.28 -0.88
N SER A 36 8.21 -6.56 -0.53
CA SER A 36 7.79 -7.58 -1.48
C SER A 36 6.28 -7.53 -1.74
N THR A 37 5.42 -7.75 -0.74
CA THR A 37 3.98 -7.93 -0.97
C THR A 37 3.26 -6.64 -1.39
N ALA A 38 3.63 -5.50 -0.79
CA ALA A 38 3.04 -4.21 -1.15
C ALA A 38 3.52 -3.72 -2.53
N ALA A 39 4.74 -4.08 -2.96
CA ALA A 39 5.20 -3.75 -4.31
C ALA A 39 4.47 -4.56 -5.36
N TYR A 40 4.19 -5.85 -5.12
CA TYR A 40 3.49 -6.69 -6.11
C TYR A 40 2.06 -6.23 -6.39
N ASP A 41 1.25 -5.99 -5.36
CA ASP A 41 -0.14 -5.53 -5.53
C ASP A 41 -0.21 -4.15 -6.22
N ASN A 42 0.67 -3.24 -5.83
CA ASN A 42 0.74 -1.92 -6.47
C ASN A 42 1.25 -2.00 -7.91
N THR A 43 2.19 -2.91 -8.22
CA THR A 43 2.73 -3.06 -9.58
C THR A 43 1.67 -3.56 -10.56
N VAL A 44 0.86 -4.55 -10.16
CA VAL A 44 -0.20 -5.09 -11.04
C VAL A 44 -1.24 -4.01 -11.33
N ILE A 45 -1.67 -3.26 -10.31
CA ILE A 45 -2.69 -2.21 -10.47
C ILE A 45 -2.14 -1.03 -11.27
N LEU A 46 -0.93 -0.56 -10.98
CA LEU A 46 -0.27 0.49 -11.76
C LEU A 46 -0.06 0.06 -13.21
N GLY A 47 0.35 -1.19 -13.44
CA GLY A 47 0.48 -1.78 -14.76
C GLY A 47 -0.85 -1.79 -15.53
N GLY A 48 -1.95 -2.15 -14.84
CA GLY A 48 -3.30 -2.09 -15.39
C GLY A 48 -3.73 -0.69 -15.81
N PHE A 49 -3.50 0.32 -14.96
CA PHE A 49 -3.78 1.72 -15.31
C PHE A 49 -2.91 2.21 -16.47
N LEU A 50 -1.62 1.88 -16.48
CA LEU A 50 -0.71 2.19 -17.59
C LEU A 50 -1.19 1.60 -18.90
N ALA A 51 -1.57 0.31 -18.91
CA ALA A 51 -2.09 -0.36 -20.09
C ALA A 51 -3.39 0.30 -20.58
N PHE A 52 -4.30 0.66 -19.67
CA PHE A 52 -5.51 1.38 -20.02
C PHE A 52 -5.23 2.75 -20.64
N PHE A 53 -4.35 3.57 -20.04
CA PHE A 53 -4.04 4.90 -20.56
C PHE A 53 -3.32 4.83 -21.92
N ALA A 54 -2.51 3.80 -22.16
CA ALA A 54 -1.92 3.55 -23.47
C ALA A 54 -3.01 3.22 -24.51
N LEU A 55 -3.98 2.37 -24.18
CA LEU A 55 -5.12 2.08 -25.05
C LEU A 55 -5.98 3.32 -25.30
N TRP A 56 -6.23 4.10 -24.26
CA TRP A 56 -6.99 5.35 -24.33
C TRP A 56 -6.36 6.34 -25.30
N ALA A 57 -5.05 6.57 -25.19
CA ALA A 57 -4.33 7.50 -26.06
C ALA A 57 -4.46 7.13 -27.55
N GLY A 58 -4.57 5.85 -27.87
CA GLY A 58 -4.72 5.38 -29.25
C GLY A 58 -6.16 5.33 -29.78
N ALA A 59 -7.16 5.19 -28.91
CA ALA A 59 -8.54 4.89 -29.34
C ALA A 59 -9.58 5.95 -28.95
N ALA A 60 -9.25 6.88 -28.06
CA ALA A 60 -10.24 7.79 -27.48
C ALA A 60 -10.89 8.73 -28.51
N ASP A 61 -10.14 9.14 -29.54
CA ASP A 61 -10.65 10.08 -30.54
C ASP A 61 -11.56 9.44 -31.59
N ASP A 62 -11.37 8.15 -31.84
CA ASP A 62 -12.14 7.38 -32.83
C ASP A 62 -13.51 6.94 -32.29
N ILE A 63 -13.68 6.89 -30.96
CA ILE A 63 -14.94 6.44 -30.34
C ILE A 63 -15.96 7.57 -30.13
N PRO A 64 -17.28 7.26 -30.14
CA PRO A 64 -18.33 8.24 -29.88
C PRO A 64 -18.17 8.96 -28.55
N ARG A 65 -18.60 10.23 -28.51
CA ARG A 65 -18.50 11.10 -27.32
C ARG A 65 -19.10 10.49 -26.07
N PHE A 66 -20.23 9.80 -26.19
CA PHE A 66 -20.87 9.18 -25.03
C PHE A 66 -20.07 7.99 -24.48
N ALA A 67 -19.55 7.12 -25.35
CA ALA A 67 -18.66 6.03 -24.95
C ALA A 67 -17.38 6.55 -24.27
N ARG A 68 -16.85 7.67 -24.76
CA ARG A 68 -15.71 8.39 -24.15
C ARG A 68 -16.05 8.84 -22.73
N LEU A 69 -17.18 9.52 -22.53
CA LEU A 69 -17.62 10.00 -21.22
C LEU A 69 -17.85 8.86 -20.23
N VAL A 70 -18.52 7.78 -20.64
CA VAL A 70 -18.74 6.59 -19.80
C VAL A 70 -17.42 5.96 -19.38
N THR A 71 -16.50 5.82 -20.33
CA THR A 71 -15.17 5.25 -20.04
C THR A 71 -14.39 6.10 -19.05
N VAL A 72 -14.38 7.44 -19.20
CA VAL A 72 -13.75 8.36 -18.25
C VAL A 72 -14.40 8.28 -16.87
N ALA A 73 -15.73 8.23 -16.82
CA ALA A 73 -16.45 8.14 -15.55
C ALA A 73 -16.13 6.83 -14.80
N LEU A 74 -16.17 5.69 -15.50
CA LEU A 74 -15.85 4.39 -14.93
C LEU A 74 -14.39 4.32 -14.44
N MET A 75 -13.46 4.79 -15.27
CA MET A 75 -12.04 4.81 -14.91
C MET A 75 -11.76 5.80 -13.76
N GLY A 76 -12.40 6.96 -13.76
CA GLY A 76 -12.30 7.95 -12.68
C GLY A 76 -12.76 7.39 -11.35
N VAL A 77 -13.93 6.73 -11.32
CA VAL A 77 -14.44 6.06 -10.10
C VAL A 77 -13.49 4.96 -9.65
N SER A 78 -12.97 4.14 -10.57
CA SER A 78 -11.97 3.12 -10.27
C SER A 78 -10.74 3.71 -9.58
N LEU A 79 -10.16 4.77 -10.15
CA LEU A 79 -8.96 5.43 -9.64
C LEU A 79 -9.21 6.08 -8.26
N MET A 80 -10.33 6.79 -8.10
CA MET A 80 -10.67 7.46 -6.84
C MET A 80 -10.86 6.46 -5.71
N LEU A 81 -11.55 5.34 -5.97
CA LEU A 81 -11.72 4.27 -4.99
C LEU A 81 -10.38 3.65 -4.61
N TYR A 82 -9.53 3.34 -5.60
CA TYR A 82 -8.20 2.81 -5.33
C TYR A 82 -7.37 3.76 -4.48
N MET A 83 -7.28 5.05 -4.86
CA MET A 83 -6.55 6.06 -4.09
C MET A 83 -7.08 6.20 -2.65
N ALA A 84 -8.40 6.25 -2.47
CA ALA A 84 -9.01 6.36 -1.14
C ALA A 84 -8.62 5.18 -0.23
N VAL A 85 -8.60 3.96 -0.78
CA VAL A 85 -8.19 2.76 -0.05
C VAL A 85 -6.71 2.79 0.27
N THR A 86 -5.85 3.07 -0.72
CA THR A 86 -4.40 3.10 -0.52
C THR A 86 -3.99 4.16 0.50
N ILE A 87 -4.53 5.37 0.38
CA ILE A 87 -4.29 6.45 1.35
C ILE A 87 -4.84 6.07 2.72
N GLY A 88 -6.06 5.52 2.79
CA GLY A 88 -6.66 5.07 4.04
C GLY A 88 -5.83 4.01 4.76
N GLN A 89 -5.29 3.04 4.02
CA GLN A 89 -4.39 2.00 4.56
C GLN A 89 -3.06 2.59 5.05
N MET A 90 -2.47 3.53 4.29
CA MET A 90 -1.24 4.23 4.68
C MET A 90 -1.45 5.04 5.97
N LEU A 91 -2.51 5.85 6.04
CA LEU A 91 -2.84 6.64 7.22
C LEU A 91 -3.13 5.74 8.43
N HIS A 92 -3.94 4.70 8.26
CA HIS A 92 -4.25 3.77 9.34
C HIS A 92 -2.98 3.11 9.89
N ARG A 93 -2.07 2.70 9.01
CA ARG A 93 -0.77 2.14 9.42
C ARG A 93 0.09 3.17 10.14
N GLN A 94 0.23 4.38 9.59
CA GLN A 94 1.09 5.42 10.15
C GLN A 94 0.63 5.83 11.56
N PHE A 95 -0.68 6.05 11.75
CA PHE A 95 -1.23 6.46 13.04
C PHE A 95 -1.21 5.36 14.10
N HIS A 96 -1.46 4.10 13.74
CA HIS A 96 -1.66 3.05 14.73
C HIS A 96 -0.42 2.18 15.00
N LEU A 97 0.46 2.02 14.02
CA LEU A 97 1.67 1.21 14.18
C LEU A 97 2.90 2.09 14.39
N GLU A 98 3.22 2.95 13.44
CA GLU A 98 4.53 3.61 13.44
C GLU A 98 4.68 4.61 14.58
N TRP A 99 3.61 5.35 14.89
CA TRP A 99 3.58 6.23 16.05
C TRP A 99 3.80 5.49 17.39
N ARG A 100 3.00 4.43 17.63
CA ARG A 100 3.09 3.64 18.87
C ARG A 100 4.41 2.89 19.01
N ARG A 101 4.98 2.45 17.89
CA ARG A 101 6.29 1.80 17.83
C ARG A 101 7.42 2.78 18.14
N GLY A 102 7.29 4.04 17.71
CA GLY A 102 8.17 5.14 18.12
C GLY A 102 8.15 5.38 19.63
N GLU A 103 6.95 5.49 20.21
CA GLU A 103 6.78 5.64 21.68
C GLU A 103 7.41 4.46 22.46
N LEU A 104 7.25 3.24 21.94
CA LEU A 104 7.85 2.02 22.50
C LEU A 104 9.37 2.08 22.48
N PHE A 105 9.95 2.56 21.37
CA PHE A 105 11.40 2.70 21.23
C PHE A 105 11.96 3.78 22.16
N GLU A 106 11.25 4.90 22.31
CA GLU A 106 11.64 5.97 23.24
C GLU A 106 11.61 5.49 24.70
N LYS A 107 10.61 4.66 25.06
CA LYS A 107 10.37 4.24 26.45
C LYS A 107 11.16 3.01 26.88
N TYR A 108 11.41 2.08 25.96
CA TYR A 108 12.06 0.78 26.25
C TYR A 108 13.26 0.48 25.36
N GLY A 109 13.78 1.45 24.60
CA GLY A 109 14.90 1.23 23.68
C GLY A 109 16.19 0.69 24.33
N THR A 110 16.35 0.83 25.64
CA THR A 110 17.47 0.29 26.42
C THR A 110 17.20 -1.06 27.09
N ASP A 111 15.97 -1.59 27.05
CA ASP A 111 15.54 -2.85 27.66
C ASP A 111 14.90 -3.77 26.60
N ALA A 112 15.74 -4.59 25.98
CA ALA A 112 15.35 -5.45 24.86
C ALA A 112 14.27 -6.48 25.20
N VAL A 113 14.22 -6.96 26.46
CA VAL A 113 13.23 -7.97 26.88
C VAL A 113 11.85 -7.35 26.95
N ARG A 114 11.71 -6.22 27.66
CA ARG A 114 10.44 -5.49 27.75
C ARG A 114 9.99 -4.91 26.42
N PHE A 115 10.92 -4.41 25.62
CA PHE A 115 10.62 -3.91 24.29
C PHE A 115 9.97 -5.02 23.43
N ASN A 116 10.55 -6.22 23.44
CA ASN A 116 10.05 -7.32 22.63
C ASN A 116 8.68 -7.86 23.12
N GLU A 117 8.45 -7.92 24.43
CA GLU A 117 7.15 -8.33 24.98
C GLU A 117 6.03 -7.36 24.58
N GLU A 118 6.25 -6.05 24.77
CA GLU A 118 5.30 -5.01 24.39
C GLU A 118 5.13 -4.92 22.87
N TRP A 119 6.19 -5.17 22.11
CA TRP A 119 6.14 -5.26 20.65
C TRP A 119 5.17 -6.34 20.18
N VAL A 120 5.31 -7.55 20.71
CA VAL A 120 4.44 -8.69 20.38
C VAL A 120 3.00 -8.41 20.81
N ALA A 121 2.79 -7.78 21.96
CA ALA A 121 1.46 -7.38 22.41
C ALA A 121 0.81 -6.37 21.45
N LEU A 122 1.57 -5.37 21.00
CA LEU A 122 1.10 -4.37 20.05
C LEU A 122 0.73 -5.00 18.70
N ASP A 123 1.56 -5.92 18.22
CA ASP A 123 1.35 -6.62 16.95
C ASP A 123 0.10 -7.51 17.00
N LYS A 124 -0.17 -8.13 18.15
CA LYS A 124 -1.38 -8.93 18.37
C LYS A 124 -2.65 -8.09 18.36
N VAL A 125 -2.63 -6.91 18.99
CA VAL A 125 -3.75 -5.94 18.93
C VAL A 125 -3.95 -5.45 17.49
N TRP A 126 -2.85 -5.18 16.78
CA TRP A 126 -2.90 -4.79 15.38
C TRP A 126 -3.52 -5.88 14.51
N GLN A 127 -3.12 -7.15 14.65
CA GLN A 127 -3.72 -8.25 13.88
C GLN A 127 -5.23 -8.39 14.12
N MET A 128 -5.70 -8.12 15.35
CA MET A 128 -7.13 -8.13 15.65
C MET A 128 -7.89 -6.94 15.03
N GLN A 129 -7.27 -5.76 14.97
CA GLN A 129 -7.88 -4.56 14.39
C GLN A 129 -7.79 -4.53 12.87
N SER A 130 -6.67 -4.98 12.31
CA SER A 130 -6.40 -4.99 10.87
C SER A 130 -7.43 -5.84 10.13
N GLY A 131 -7.86 -6.98 10.69
CA GLY A 131 -8.92 -7.82 10.11
C GLY A 131 -10.25 -7.08 9.88
N LYS A 132 -10.58 -6.06 10.69
CA LYS A 132 -11.80 -5.26 10.53
C LYS A 132 -11.69 -4.20 9.43
N VAL A 133 -10.48 -3.67 9.21
CA VAL A 133 -10.22 -2.63 8.19
C VAL A 133 -9.83 -3.24 6.84
N MET A 134 -9.20 -4.42 6.83
CA MET A 134 -8.80 -5.14 5.63
C MET A 134 -9.98 -5.62 4.80
N ARG A 135 -11.08 -6.08 5.44
CA ARG A 135 -12.28 -6.54 4.72
C ARG A 135 -12.93 -5.46 3.83
N PRO A 136 -13.30 -4.27 4.35
CA PRO A 136 -13.85 -3.21 3.52
C PRO A 136 -12.82 -2.65 2.52
N ALA A 137 -11.53 -2.62 2.87
CA ALA A 137 -10.47 -2.23 1.95
C ALA A 137 -10.31 -3.21 0.76
N ALA A 138 -10.40 -4.52 1.03
CA ALA A 138 -10.37 -5.54 -0.01
C ALA A 138 -11.61 -5.44 -0.92
N MET A 139 -12.81 -5.30 -0.34
CA MET A 139 -14.04 -5.12 -1.12
C MET A 139 -13.99 -3.89 -2.03
N SER A 140 -13.54 -2.74 -1.52
CA SER A 140 -13.41 -1.51 -2.31
C SER A 140 -12.35 -1.64 -3.40
N SER A 141 -11.27 -2.39 -3.16
CA SER A 141 -10.28 -2.73 -4.19
C SER A 141 -10.88 -3.60 -5.29
N PHE A 142 -11.68 -4.62 -4.95
CA PHE A 142 -12.40 -5.42 -5.95
C PHE A 142 -13.38 -4.58 -6.78
N ILE A 143 -14.12 -3.67 -6.13
CA ILE A 143 -15.02 -2.75 -6.84
C ILE A 143 -14.21 -1.85 -7.79
N SER A 144 -13.11 -1.27 -7.32
CA SER A 144 -12.22 -0.46 -8.17
C SER A 144 -11.74 -1.23 -9.40
N ILE A 145 -11.28 -2.48 -9.22
CA ILE A 145 -10.84 -3.35 -10.32
C ILE A 145 -12.00 -3.61 -11.29
N ALA A 146 -13.20 -3.90 -10.80
CA ALA A 146 -14.37 -4.15 -11.63
C ALA A 146 -14.73 -2.92 -12.49
N PHE A 147 -14.69 -1.71 -11.91
CA PHE A 147 -14.92 -0.46 -12.64
C PHE A 147 -13.82 -0.20 -13.68
N GLY A 148 -12.55 -0.44 -13.34
CA GLY A 148 -11.42 -0.28 -14.26
C GLY A 148 -11.50 -1.25 -15.43
N PHE A 149 -11.85 -2.52 -15.16
CA PHE A 149 -12.04 -3.54 -16.19
C PHE A 149 -13.24 -3.22 -17.09
N ALA A 150 -14.36 -2.77 -16.51
CA ALA A 150 -15.52 -2.31 -17.26
C ALA A 150 -15.16 -1.13 -18.19
N ALA A 151 -14.38 -0.16 -17.70
CA ALA A 151 -13.90 0.95 -18.53
C ALA A 151 -13.05 0.45 -19.71
N GLY A 152 -12.13 -0.48 -19.45
CA GLY A 152 -11.30 -1.11 -20.49
C GLY A 152 -12.11 -1.89 -21.53
N LEU A 153 -13.15 -2.62 -21.10
CA LEU A 153 -14.06 -3.34 -22.00
C LEU A 153 -14.89 -2.40 -22.85
N VAL A 154 -15.46 -1.35 -22.27
CA VAL A 154 -16.21 -0.32 -23.02
C VAL A 154 -15.29 0.31 -24.05
N LEU A 155 -14.09 0.74 -23.66
CA LEU A 155 -13.12 1.33 -24.57
C LEU A 155 -12.78 0.39 -25.73
N SER A 156 -12.37 -0.84 -25.41
CA SER A 156 -11.90 -1.82 -26.40
C SER A 156 -13.03 -2.23 -27.34
N TYR A 157 -14.24 -2.47 -26.82
CA TYR A 157 -15.39 -2.83 -27.64
C TYR A 157 -15.75 -1.71 -28.62
N ASN A 158 -15.80 -0.45 -28.17
CA ASN A 158 -16.13 0.68 -29.05
C ASN A 158 -14.99 0.98 -30.05
N ALA A 159 -13.73 0.78 -29.67
CA ALA A 159 -12.59 0.95 -30.57
C ALA A 159 -12.59 -0.10 -31.69
N LEU A 160 -12.77 -1.38 -31.33
CA LEU A 160 -13.02 -2.46 -32.31
C LEU A 160 -14.31 -2.18 -33.10
N GLY A 161 -15.30 -1.57 -32.42
CA GLY A 161 -16.53 -0.96 -32.93
C GLY A 161 -16.32 -0.30 -34.28
N VAL A 162 -15.53 0.75 -34.18
CA VAL A 162 -15.20 1.67 -35.24
C VAL A 162 -14.27 1.03 -36.25
N ALA A 163 -13.29 0.22 -35.81
CA ALA A 163 -12.31 -0.40 -36.70
C ALA A 163 -12.89 -1.48 -37.63
N PHE A 164 -13.82 -2.30 -37.12
CA PHE A 164 -14.41 -3.44 -37.85
C PHE A 164 -15.82 -3.18 -38.39
N GLY A 165 -16.41 -2.01 -38.10
CA GLY A 165 -17.74 -1.63 -38.59
C GLY A 165 -18.91 -2.39 -37.96
N TRP A 166 -18.71 -3.00 -36.79
CA TRP A 166 -19.76 -3.69 -36.02
C TRP A 166 -20.43 -2.75 -34.99
N PRO A 167 -21.53 -3.16 -34.31
CA PRO A 167 -22.30 -2.27 -33.44
C PRO A 167 -21.48 -1.64 -32.32
N VAL A 168 -21.82 -0.39 -31.98
CA VAL A 168 -21.12 0.40 -30.97
C VAL A 168 -22.02 0.51 -29.74
N LEU A 169 -21.57 0.01 -28.57
CA LEU A 169 -22.39 -0.19 -27.36
C LEU A 169 -23.07 1.08 -26.83
N VAL A 170 -22.60 2.25 -27.26
CA VAL A 170 -23.14 3.55 -26.84
C VAL A 170 -23.11 4.59 -27.95
N GLY A 171 -23.37 4.14 -29.18
CA GLY A 171 -23.59 4.99 -30.35
C GLY A 171 -25.00 5.58 -30.37
N TRP A 172 -25.09 6.90 -30.37
CA TRP A 172 -26.22 7.64 -30.96
C TRP A 172 -25.76 8.18 -32.31
#